data_AF-A0A527J298-F1
#
_entry.id   AF-A0A527J298-F1
#
_cell.length_a   1.000
_cell.length_b   1.000
_cell.length_c   1.000
_cell.angle_alpha   90.00
_cell.angle_beta   90.00
_cell.angle_gamma   90.00
#
_symmetry.space_group_name_H-M   'P 1'
#
loop_
_entity.id
_entity.type
_entity.pdbx_description
1 polymer ?
#
loop_
_entity_poly.entity_id
_entity_poly.type
_entity_poly.pdbx_seq_one_letter_code
_entity_poly.pdbx_strand_id
1 'polypeptide(L)'
;ALSASENLMTANADMTTLYATGEPALLGAVSAVTSQGRTGDVKVFGWDLTKSAVQGLEEGWVVAVVQQDPAGEGKAAIEAFGKLKKGEKIDPIINVPITIVTKENVGQFKDMFK
;
A
#
# COMPACT_ATOMS: atom_id res chain seq x y z
N ALA A 1 -10.93 -2.47 -11.67
CA ALA A 1 -9.56 -2.96 -11.43
C ALA A 1 -9.47 -4.46 -11.71
N LEU A 2 -10.26 -5.31 -11.04
CA LEU A 2 -10.24 -6.78 -11.19
C LEU A 2 -10.19 -7.27 -12.65
N SER A 3 -11.20 -6.95 -13.46
CA SER A 3 -11.25 -7.41 -14.87
C SER A 3 -10.05 -6.96 -15.71
N ALA A 4 -9.49 -5.79 -15.42
CA ALA A 4 -8.29 -5.33 -16.11
C ALA A 4 -7.06 -6.16 -15.71
N SER A 5 -6.91 -6.46 -14.41
CA SER A 5 -5.84 -7.32 -13.90
C SER A 5 -5.96 -8.75 -14.42
N GLU A 6 -7.18 -9.31 -14.47
CA GLU A 6 -7.42 -10.65 -15.01
C GLU A 6 -7.09 -10.73 -16.51
N ASN A 7 -7.53 -9.74 -17.28
CA ASN A 7 -7.21 -9.66 -18.71
C ASN A 7 -5.70 -9.51 -18.94
N LEU A 8 -5.03 -8.65 -18.14
CA LEU A 8 -3.59 -8.46 -18.20
C LEU A 8 -2.85 -9.79 -17.96
N MET A 9 -3.24 -10.55 -16.94
CA MET A 9 -2.59 -11.82 -16.62
C MET A 9 -2.88 -12.93 -17.63
N THR A 10 -4.12 -13.02 -18.12
CA THR A 10 -4.49 -13.99 -19.16
C THR A 10 -3.74 -13.73 -20.46
N ALA A 11 -3.56 -12.46 -20.82
CA ALA A 11 -2.82 -12.07 -22.03
C ALA A 11 -1.30 -12.21 -21.89
N ASN A 12 -0.76 -12.25 -20.66
CA ASN A 12 0.68 -12.29 -20.37
C ASN A 12 0.97 -13.42 -19.38
N ALA A 13 0.99 -14.66 -19.88
CA ALA A 13 1.17 -15.86 -19.07
C ALA A 13 2.56 -15.92 -18.37
N ASP A 14 3.57 -15.24 -18.94
CA ASP A 14 4.93 -15.14 -18.41
C ASP A 14 5.14 -13.96 -17.45
N MET A 15 4.12 -13.13 -17.23
CA MET A 15 4.19 -12.02 -16.29
C MET A 15 4.47 -12.53 -14.87
N THR A 16 5.50 -11.98 -14.22
CA THR A 16 5.93 -12.39 -12.87
C THR A 16 5.68 -11.33 -11.81
N THR A 17 5.31 -10.10 -12.19
CA THR A 17 5.18 -8.97 -11.26
C THR A 17 4.03 -8.04 -11.67
N LEU A 18 3.31 -7.52 -10.67
CA LEU A 18 2.25 -6.53 -10.84
C LEU A 18 2.44 -5.39 -9.84
N TYR A 19 2.42 -4.14 -10.33
CA TYR A 19 2.40 -2.94 -9.49
C TYR A 19 1.04 -2.24 -9.55
N ALA A 20 0.44 -1.96 -8.40
CA ALA A 20 -0.85 -1.31 -8.26
C ALA A 20 -0.73 0.07 -7.59
N THR A 21 -1.37 1.09 -8.15
CA THR A 21 -1.11 2.50 -7.84
C THR A 21 -1.98 3.08 -6.70
N GLY A 22 -2.74 2.26 -5.99
CA GLY A 22 -3.64 2.69 -4.92
C GLY A 22 -4.62 1.59 -4.53
N GLU A 23 -5.40 1.82 -3.48
CA GLU A 23 -6.24 0.79 -2.84
C GLU A 23 -7.14 0.01 -3.84
N PRO A 24 -7.93 0.65 -4.73
CA PRO A 24 -8.84 -0.11 -5.61
C PRO A 24 -8.08 -0.95 -6.64
N ALA A 25 -6.90 -0.48 -7.07
CA ALA A 25 -6.05 -1.22 -7.99
C ALA A 25 -5.39 -2.41 -7.28
N LEU A 26 -4.91 -2.22 -6.05
CA LEU A 26 -4.26 -3.27 -5.26
C LEU A 26 -5.26 -4.38 -4.92
N LEU A 27 -6.46 -4.01 -4.48
CA LEU A 27 -7.53 -4.98 -4.22
C LEU A 27 -7.87 -5.79 -5.47
N GLY A 28 -8.01 -5.14 -6.63
CA GLY A 28 -8.26 -5.82 -7.90
C GLY A 28 -7.12 -6.74 -8.33
N ALA A 29 -5.87 -6.35 -8.11
CA ALA A 29 -4.69 -7.16 -8.39
C ALA A 29 -4.62 -8.41 -7.50
N VAL A 30 -4.78 -8.23 -6.18
CA VAL A 30 -4.81 -9.33 -5.20
C VAL A 30 -5.92 -10.31 -5.55
N SER A 31 -7.14 -9.84 -5.82
CA SER A 31 -8.25 -10.71 -6.23
C SER A 31 -7.96 -11.48 -7.51
N ALA A 32 -7.37 -10.85 -8.52
CA ALA A 32 -7.07 -11.49 -9.80
C ALA A 32 -5.98 -12.57 -9.65
N VAL A 33 -4.92 -12.29 -8.90
CA VAL A 33 -3.80 -13.24 -8.70
C VAL A 33 -4.31 -14.48 -7.96
N THR A 34 -5.15 -14.28 -6.94
CA THR A 34 -5.79 -15.37 -6.20
C THR A 34 -6.79 -16.15 -7.06
N SER A 35 -7.67 -15.48 -7.82
CA SER A 35 -8.69 -16.15 -8.63
C SER A 35 -8.09 -17.01 -9.74
N GLN A 36 -6.93 -16.62 -10.27
CA GLN A 36 -6.20 -17.38 -11.30
C GLN A 36 -5.20 -18.40 -10.71
N GLY A 37 -5.11 -18.52 -9.39
CA GLY A 37 -4.19 -19.46 -8.72
C GLY A 37 -2.71 -19.13 -8.91
N ARG A 38 -2.37 -17.86 -9.20
CA ARG A 38 -1.02 -17.41 -9.56
C ARG A 38 -0.22 -16.84 -8.39
N THR A 39 -0.63 -17.10 -7.13
CA THR A 39 0.08 -16.62 -5.94
C THR A 39 1.51 -17.16 -5.82
N GLY A 40 1.80 -18.32 -6.44
CA GLY A 40 3.15 -18.88 -6.58
C GLY A 40 4.02 -18.18 -7.63
N ASP A 41 3.40 -17.57 -8.64
CA ASP A 41 4.09 -17.13 -9.87
C ASP A 41 4.20 -15.61 -10.00
N VAL A 42 3.25 -14.86 -9.42
CA VAL A 42 3.14 -13.41 -9.55
C VAL A 42 3.40 -12.72 -8.22
N LYS A 43 4.35 -11.78 -8.21
CA LYS A 43 4.64 -10.89 -7.09
C LYS A 43 3.90 -9.58 -7.22
N VAL A 44 3.20 -9.17 -6.16
CA VAL A 44 2.40 -7.95 -6.15
C VAL A 44 3.07 -6.87 -5.30
N PHE A 45 3.14 -5.66 -5.84
CA PHE A 45 3.57 -4.45 -5.15
C PHE A 45 2.46 -3.40 -5.27
N GLY A 46 2.32 -2.51 -4.29
CA GLY A 46 1.37 -1.42 -4.47
C GLY A 46 1.28 -0.44 -3.32
N TRP A 47 0.13 0.22 -3.24
CA TRP A 47 -0.18 1.26 -2.25
C TRP A 47 -1.46 0.91 -1.50
N ASP A 48 -1.56 1.44 -0.29
CA ASP A 48 -2.73 1.41 0.58
C ASP A 48 -3.07 0.00 1.08
N LEU A 49 -2.68 -0.30 2.32
CA LEU A 49 -2.96 -1.57 2.96
C LEU A 49 -4.47 -1.83 3.02
N THR A 50 -4.83 -3.06 2.67
CA THR A 50 -6.15 -3.64 2.91
C THR A 50 -5.97 -4.95 3.67
N LYS A 51 -7.05 -5.44 4.30
CA LYS A 51 -7.03 -6.77 4.94
C LYS A 51 -6.53 -7.88 4.01
N SER A 52 -6.91 -7.83 2.74
CA SER A 52 -6.47 -8.81 1.73
C SER A 52 -4.98 -8.69 1.37
N ALA A 53 -4.45 -7.47 1.31
CA ALA A 53 -3.04 -7.22 1.07
C ALA A 53 -2.18 -7.64 2.27
N VAL A 54 -2.67 -7.42 3.49
CA VAL A 54 -2.02 -7.91 4.73
C VAL A 54 -1.87 -9.43 4.70
N GLN A 55 -2.92 -10.16 4.35
CA GLN A 55 -2.83 -11.62 4.21
C GLN A 55 -1.80 -12.02 3.14
N GLY A 56 -1.82 -11.38 1.97
CA GLY A 56 -0.85 -11.64 0.91
C GLY A 56 0.60 -11.33 1.30
N LEU A 57 0.83 -10.33 2.16
CA LEU A 57 2.14 -9.99 2.75
C LEU A 57 2.61 -11.08 3.70
N GLU A 58 1.72 -11.61 4.55
CA GLU A 58 2.03 -12.73 5.45
C GLU A 58 2.37 -14.00 4.68
N GLU A 59 1.64 -14.27 3.60
CA GLU A 59 1.87 -15.39 2.69
C GLU A 59 3.11 -15.18 1.79
N GLY A 60 3.53 -13.93 1.58
CA GLY A 60 4.79 -13.56 0.89
C GLY A 60 4.69 -13.42 -0.64
N TRP A 61 3.49 -13.33 -1.19
CA TRP A 61 3.27 -13.10 -2.63
C TRP A 61 2.84 -11.66 -2.95
N VAL A 62 2.24 -10.95 -1.99
CA VAL A 62 2.31 -9.49 -1.95
C VAL A 62 3.65 -9.14 -1.28
N VAL A 63 4.56 -8.48 -1.99
CA VAL A 63 5.94 -8.30 -1.55
C VAL A 63 6.10 -7.03 -0.72
N ALA A 64 5.52 -5.93 -1.19
CA ALA A 64 5.54 -4.67 -0.47
C ALA A 64 4.31 -3.81 -0.78
N VAL A 65 3.81 -3.13 0.25
CA VAL A 65 2.76 -2.12 0.13
C VAL A 65 3.25 -0.82 0.75
N VAL A 66 3.17 0.27 0.00
CA VAL A 66 3.48 1.60 0.52
C VAL A 66 2.27 2.10 1.31
N GLN A 67 2.52 2.48 2.56
CA GLN A 67 1.50 2.95 3.50
C GLN A 67 1.82 4.36 3.98
N GLN A 68 0.83 5.25 3.90
CA GLN A 68 0.91 6.63 4.40
C GLN A 68 0.72 6.69 5.92
N ASP A 69 1.15 7.79 6.54
CA ASP A 69 0.99 8.07 7.97
C ASP A 69 0.04 9.26 8.21
N PRO A 70 -1.29 9.03 8.15
CA PRO A 70 -2.26 10.10 8.34
C PRO A 70 -2.20 10.71 9.77
N ALA A 71 -1.75 9.95 10.77
CA ALA A 71 -1.57 10.46 12.12
C ALA A 71 -0.38 11.43 12.19
N GLY A 72 0.74 11.07 11.55
CA GLY A 72 1.91 11.93 11.37
C GLY A 72 1.58 13.21 10.60
N GLU A 73 0.80 13.11 9.52
CA GLU A 73 0.30 14.26 8.76
C GLU A 73 -0.54 15.20 9.63
N GLY A 74 -1.50 14.66 10.39
CA GLY A 74 -2.31 15.45 11.32
C GLY A 74 -1.46 16.15 12.39
N LYS A 75 -0.48 15.43 12.97
CA LYS A 75 0.45 16.01 13.95
C LYS A 75 1.27 17.15 13.34
N ALA A 76 1.87 16.91 12.17
CA ALA A 76 2.68 17.90 11.46
C ALA A 76 1.88 19.17 11.14
N ALA A 77 0.62 19.02 10.74
CA ALA A 77 -0.28 20.15 10.49
C ALA A 77 -0.54 21.00 11.75
N ILE A 78 -0.79 20.37 12.90
CA ILE A 78 -1.02 21.07 14.17
C ILE A 78 0.26 21.77 14.67
N GLU A 79 1.42 21.12 14.53
CA GLU A 79 2.71 21.73 14.88
C GLU A 79 3.02 22.94 13.99
N ALA A 80 2.77 22.84 12.68
CA ALA A 80 2.92 23.94 11.74
C ALA A 80 2.00 25.12 12.08
N PHE A 81 0.73 24.85 12.39
CA PHE A 81 -0.20 25.87 12.85
C PHE A 81 0.28 26.57 14.13
N GLY A 82 0.80 25.80 15.10
CA GLY A 82 1.37 26.33 16.33
C GLY A 82 2.55 27.28 16.11
N LYS A 83 3.45 26.94 15.18
CA LYS A 83 4.58 27.80 14.78
C LYS A 83 4.11 29.09 14.13
N LEU A 84 3.18 29.00 13.18
CA LEU A 84 2.60 30.17 12.52
C LEU A 84 1.93 31.13 13.50
N LYS A 85 1.20 30.60 14.50
CA LYS A 85 0.57 31.42 15.55
C LYS A 85 1.58 32.22 16.39
N LYS A 86 2.82 31.74 16.51
CA LYS A 86 3.93 32.42 17.20
C LYS A 86 4.69 33.41 16.30
N GLY A 87 4.27 33.57 15.04
CA GLY A 87 4.97 34.40 14.06
C GLY A 87 6.23 33.75 13.47
N GLU A 88 6.43 32.45 13.69
CA GLU A 88 7.55 31.70 13.11
C GLU A 88 7.29 31.41 11.63
N LYS A 89 8.35 31.25 10.85
CA LYS A 89 8.28 30.77 9.46
C LYS A 89 8.28 29.25 9.44
N ILE A 90 7.57 28.67 8.49
CA ILE A 90 7.57 27.23 8.21
C ILE A 90 7.85 26.99 6.74
N ASP A 91 8.30 25.77 6.41
CA ASP A 91 8.40 25.34 5.02
C ASP A 91 7.00 25.20 4.40
N PRO A 92 6.83 25.58 3.13
CA PRO A 92 5.55 25.46 2.43
C PRO A 92 5.14 24.01 2.15
N ILE A 93 6.10 23.07 2.20
CA ILE A 93 5.88 21.64 2.00
C ILE A 93 6.48 20.92 3.20
N ILE A 94 5.64 20.19 3.94
CA ILE A 94 6.05 19.33 5.05
C ILE A 94 5.85 17.89 4.59
N ASN A 95 6.95 17.20 4.30
CA ASN A 95 6.90 15.79 3.90
C ASN A 95 6.82 14.90 5.13
N VAL A 96 5.76 14.10 5.21
CA VAL A 96 5.64 13.04 6.22
C VAL A 96 6.15 11.73 5.62
N PRO A 97 7.06 11.02 6.29
CA PRO A 97 7.59 9.76 5.79
C PRO A 97 6.49 8.70 5.60
N ILE A 98 6.55 7.98 4.48
CA ILE A 98 5.76 6.76 4.27
C ILE A 98 6.44 5.57 4.92
N THR A 99 5.69 4.47 5.09
CA THR A 99 6.25 3.17 5.46
C THR A 99 6.14 2.20 4.30
N ILE A 100 7.24 1.50 3.97
CA ILE A 100 7.18 0.34 3.07
C ILE A 100 6.88 -0.87 3.95
N VAL A 101 5.66 -1.41 3.80
CA VAL A 101 5.19 -2.54 4.58
C VAL A 101 5.51 -3.82 3.83
N THR A 102 6.25 -4.71 4.49
CA THR A 102 6.67 -6.03 4.01
C THR A 102 6.25 -7.10 5.01
N LYS A 103 6.51 -8.36 4.68
CA LYS A 103 6.31 -9.49 5.61
C LYS A 103 6.98 -9.28 6.98
N GLU A 104 8.10 -8.55 7.02
CA GLU A 104 8.91 -8.33 8.23
C GLU A 104 8.24 -7.39 9.24
N ASN A 105 7.50 -6.38 8.76
CA ASN A 105 6.91 -5.35 9.62
C ASN A 105 5.37 -5.29 9.57
N VAL A 106 4.69 -6.09 8.74
CA VAL A 106 3.22 -6.12 8.64
C VAL A 106 2.53 -6.40 9.98
N GLY A 107 3.22 -7.07 10.90
CA GLY A 107 2.76 -7.27 12.29
C GLY A 107 2.36 -5.99 13.02
N GLN A 108 2.99 -4.85 12.70
CA GLN A 108 2.71 -3.54 13.29
C GLN A 108 1.36 -2.94 12.84
N PHE A 109 0.82 -3.42 11.72
CA PHE A 109 -0.37 -2.86 11.07
C PHE A 109 -1.62 -3.73 11.24
N LYS A 110 -1.51 -4.91 11.87
CA LYS A 110 -2.60 -5.88 11.99
C LYS A 110 -3.84 -5.32 12.69
N ASP A 111 -3.62 -4.52 13.72
CA ASP A 111 -4.70 -3.96 14.54
C ASP A 111 -5.55 -2.93 13.78
N MET A 112 -5.03 -2.36 12.68
CA MET A 112 -5.80 -1.46 11.81
C MET A 112 -6.91 -2.20 11.04
N PHE A 113 -6.83 -3.53 10.92
CA PHE A 113 -7.72 -4.34 10.08
C PHE A 113 -8.45 -5.45 10.85
N LYS A 114 -8.47 -5.36 12.19
CA LYS A 114 -9.23 -6.25 13.07
C LYS A 114 -10.72 -5.95 13.03
#